data_AF-A0A357R2L6-F1
#
_entry.id   AF-A0A357R2L6-F1
#
_cell.length_a   1.000
_cell.length_b   1.000
_cell.length_c   1.000
_cell.angle_alpha   90.00
_cell.angle_beta   90.00
_cell.angle_gamma   90.00
#
_symmetry.space_group_name_H-M   'P 1'
#
loop_
_entity.id
_entity.type
_entity.pdbx_description
1 polymer ?
#
loop_
_entity_poly.entity_id
_entity_poly.type
_entity_poly.pdbx_seq_one_letter_code
_entity_poly.pdbx_strand_id
1 'polypeptide(L)'
;MLYLKVIIGGNPKGEIKMKNLFQEFKNLPVYQITDRILTFDEQNYDIQISYDGKLAITDPMFFTRWNMVDGLFQVIVTYMHRSNDILSIRFPDKNHLHQIMDLKYRDRYLNSAEGIAMPYHTNSHIELCYVVEGELKLKIENKIEVLKEHHAILLDLHTLHCEFINYKEAKVVFLGITLEMFRMIAMTMNLSSKFKRFLTVASIGKKSQGDYLTFDLSNQCHEFESFLLKYYTELDQKNEGYELILEGFAKRITKFIDQGEYNHECCESHRQKEIIFDEIQRYLFVHHVDARLSDMSVCLGYTEDYLNRIIKEITGATYSDLLKEIRVQLAITKLKETDMSIHDIVSSVGYSNVQFFYQVFKDKFGMTPNEYRKKHHLSLTSV
;
A
#
# COMPACT_ATOMS: atom_id res chain seq x y z
N MET A 1 -16.05 -22.83 10.24
CA MET A 1 -14.71 -22.26 10.42
C MET A 1 -13.73 -23.09 9.62
N LEU A 2 -13.41 -22.67 8.39
CA LEU A 2 -12.41 -23.34 7.55
C LEU A 2 -11.17 -22.46 7.53
N TYR A 3 -10.08 -23.00 8.07
CA TYR A 3 -8.76 -22.39 8.10
C TYR A 3 -8.10 -22.58 6.72
N LEU A 4 -7.52 -21.51 6.18
CA LEU A 4 -6.67 -21.57 4.99
C LEU A 4 -5.25 -21.93 5.44
N LYS A 5 -4.89 -23.19 5.22
CA LYS A 5 -3.54 -23.70 5.43
C LYS A 5 -2.79 -23.58 4.10
N VAL A 6 -1.93 -22.58 3.96
CA VAL A 6 -1.02 -22.48 2.81
C VAL A 6 0.26 -23.23 3.16
N ILE A 7 0.48 -24.39 2.52
CA ILE A 7 1.76 -25.09 2.57
C ILE A 7 2.60 -24.52 1.43
N ILE A 8 3.54 -23.62 1.76
CA ILE A 8 4.62 -23.25 0.82
C ILE A 8 5.78 -24.20 1.11
N GLY A 9 5.83 -25.28 0.34
CA GLY A 9 6.97 -26.19 0.32
C GLY A 9 8.13 -25.59 -0.46
N GLY A 10 9.34 -25.72 0.09
CA GLY A 10 10.59 -25.52 -0.64
C GLY A 10 11.18 -24.12 -0.48
N ASN A 11 12.14 -24.03 0.44
CA ASN A 11 13.11 -22.96 0.66
C ASN A 11 13.28 -21.97 -0.52
N PRO A 12 12.96 -20.67 -0.36
CA PRO A 12 13.54 -19.65 -1.23
C PRO A 12 14.04 -18.42 -0.47
N LYS A 13 15.31 -18.09 -0.70
CA LYS A 13 15.69 -16.68 -0.83
C LYS A 13 15.03 -16.18 -2.14
N GLY A 14 13.89 -15.47 -2.10
CA GLY A 14 13.22 -15.03 -3.34
C GLY A 14 11.94 -14.20 -3.18
N GLU A 15 11.77 -13.21 -4.09
CA GLU A 15 10.72 -12.19 -4.20
C GLU A 15 9.27 -12.68 -4.00
N ILE A 16 8.40 -11.84 -3.41
CA ILE A 16 6.98 -12.13 -3.25
C ILE A 16 6.24 -11.63 -4.50
N LYS A 17 5.63 -12.54 -5.25
CA LYS A 17 4.78 -12.17 -6.39
C LYS A 17 3.50 -11.50 -5.88
N MET A 18 3.08 -10.41 -6.52
CA MET A 18 1.86 -9.62 -6.21
C MET A 18 0.58 -10.46 -6.01
N LYS A 19 0.54 -11.67 -6.55
CA LYS A 19 -0.51 -12.67 -6.28
C LYS A 19 -0.82 -12.81 -4.79
N ASN A 20 0.17 -12.72 -3.89
CA ASN A 20 -0.04 -12.89 -2.44
C ASN A 20 -0.70 -11.69 -1.76
N LEU A 21 -0.29 -10.46 -2.10
CA LEU A 21 -0.92 -9.24 -1.58
C LEU A 21 -2.36 -9.11 -2.11
N PHE A 22 -2.59 -9.39 -3.39
CA PHE A 22 -3.94 -9.41 -3.96
C PHE A 22 -4.79 -10.59 -3.48
N GLN A 23 -4.19 -11.71 -3.04
CA GLN A 23 -4.90 -12.80 -2.36
C GLN A 23 -5.44 -12.36 -0.98
N GLU A 24 -4.70 -11.52 -0.24
CA GLU A 24 -5.20 -10.96 1.02
C GLU A 24 -6.40 -10.04 0.81
N PHE A 25 -6.40 -9.22 -0.25
CA PHE A 25 -7.58 -8.45 -0.66
C PHE A 25 -8.76 -9.32 -1.13
N LYS A 26 -8.50 -10.50 -1.73
CA LYS A 26 -9.53 -11.50 -2.09
C LYS A 26 -10.17 -12.20 -0.89
N ASN A 27 -9.48 -12.25 0.25
CA ASN A 27 -9.91 -12.98 1.44
C ASN A 27 -10.66 -12.12 2.47
N LEU A 28 -10.85 -10.82 2.20
CA LEU A 28 -11.81 -10.00 2.93
C LEU A 28 -13.24 -10.53 2.68
N PRO A 29 -14.13 -10.57 3.70
CA PRO A 29 -15.42 -11.22 3.58
C PRO A 29 -16.23 -10.66 2.41
N VAL A 30 -16.51 -11.55 1.45
CA VAL A 30 -17.26 -11.30 0.22
C VAL A 30 -18.75 -11.29 0.56
N TYR A 31 -19.32 -10.12 0.81
CA TYR A 31 -20.77 -9.97 0.65
C TYR A 31 -21.07 -9.79 -0.84
N GLN A 32 -21.26 -10.94 -1.49
CA GLN A 32 -21.84 -11.23 -2.82
C GLN A 32 -21.71 -10.14 -3.90
N ILE A 33 -20.79 -10.38 -4.85
CA ILE A 33 -20.83 -9.76 -6.18
C ILE A 33 -20.85 -10.91 -7.21
N THR A 34 -21.96 -11.05 -7.92
CA THR A 34 -22.09 -11.87 -9.14
C THR A 34 -22.33 -10.91 -10.34
N ASP A 35 -22.07 -11.20 -11.61
CA ASP A 35 -21.94 -12.49 -12.32
C ASP A 35 -20.86 -12.50 -13.43
N ARG A 36 -19.77 -11.73 -13.33
CA ARG A 36 -18.57 -11.97 -14.18
C ARG A 36 -17.27 -11.74 -13.43
N ILE A 37 -16.60 -12.86 -13.15
CA ILE A 37 -15.30 -12.97 -12.49
C ILE A 37 -14.20 -12.72 -13.54
N LEU A 38 -13.28 -11.80 -13.25
CA LEU A 38 -12.01 -11.73 -13.97
C LEU A 38 -11.18 -12.98 -13.63
N THR A 39 -10.93 -13.81 -14.63
CA THR A 39 -10.02 -14.95 -14.55
C THR A 39 -8.58 -14.43 -14.48
N PHE A 40 -7.90 -14.78 -13.39
CA PHE A 40 -6.46 -14.62 -13.25
C PHE A 40 -5.78 -15.74 -14.05
N ASP A 41 -5.10 -15.42 -15.15
CA ASP A 41 -4.26 -16.38 -15.86
C ASP A 41 -2.90 -16.48 -15.16
N GLU A 42 -2.65 -17.61 -14.48
CA GLU A 42 -1.63 -17.73 -13.44
C GLU A 42 -0.17 -17.72 -13.93
N GLN A 43 0.11 -17.56 -15.24
CA GLN A 43 1.41 -17.98 -15.78
C GLN A 43 2.46 -16.90 -16.06
N ASN A 44 2.20 -15.58 -16.07
CA ASN A 44 3.26 -14.59 -16.40
C ASN A 44 3.03 -13.17 -15.81
N TYR A 45 3.25 -12.97 -14.51
CA TYR A 45 3.17 -11.63 -13.89
C TYR A 45 4.54 -10.98 -13.73
N ASP A 46 4.66 -9.70 -14.07
CA ASP A 46 5.89 -8.92 -13.87
C ASP A 46 5.95 -8.19 -12.54
N ILE A 47 4.80 -7.83 -11.97
CA ILE A 47 4.76 -7.06 -10.72
C ILE A 47 5.15 -7.96 -9.55
N GLN A 48 6.19 -7.55 -8.83
CA GLN A 48 6.73 -8.23 -7.67
C GLN A 48 6.86 -7.23 -6.53
N ILE A 49 6.62 -7.67 -5.30
CA ILE A 49 6.95 -6.87 -4.12
C ILE A 49 8.05 -7.63 -3.40
N SER A 50 9.21 -7.00 -3.27
CA SER A 50 10.29 -7.59 -2.52
C SER A 50 9.93 -7.64 -1.03
N TYR A 51 10.68 -8.48 -0.34
CA TYR A 51 10.66 -8.57 1.10
C TYR A 51 10.85 -7.19 1.81
N ASP A 52 11.62 -6.26 1.25
CA ASP A 52 11.78 -4.93 1.86
C ASP A 52 10.66 -3.92 1.54
N GLY A 53 9.56 -4.34 0.92
CA GLY A 53 8.45 -3.48 0.51
C GLY A 53 8.74 -2.72 -0.79
N LYS A 54 9.62 -3.25 -1.64
CA LYS A 54 9.94 -2.64 -2.93
C LYS A 54 9.06 -3.24 -4.02
N LEU A 55 8.16 -2.45 -4.59
CA LEU A 55 7.42 -2.77 -5.79
C LEU A 55 8.37 -2.75 -6.99
N ALA A 56 8.50 -3.89 -7.64
CA ALA A 56 9.35 -4.11 -8.78
C ALA A 56 8.53 -4.49 -10.01
N ILE A 57 8.73 -3.72 -11.07
CA ILE A 57 8.30 -4.03 -12.44
C ILE A 57 9.58 -4.00 -13.28
N THR A 58 9.81 -5.06 -14.04
CA THR A 58 11.08 -5.25 -14.77
C THR A 58 10.98 -4.87 -16.23
N ASP A 59 9.76 -4.75 -16.77
CA ASP A 59 9.54 -4.16 -18.09
C ASP A 59 10.06 -2.71 -18.12
N PRO A 60 10.89 -2.31 -19.11
CA PRO A 60 11.62 -1.03 -19.08
C PRO A 60 10.73 0.21 -18.93
N MET A 61 9.51 0.11 -19.45
CA MET A 61 8.55 1.19 -19.56
C MET A 61 7.12 0.63 -19.47
N PHE A 62 6.28 1.25 -18.66
CA PHE A 62 4.89 0.83 -18.54
C PHE A 62 3.98 1.99 -18.17
N PHE A 63 2.70 1.80 -18.47
CA PHE A 63 1.64 2.77 -18.24
C PHE A 63 0.49 2.11 -17.48
N THR A 64 0.22 2.60 -16.28
CA THR A 64 -0.86 2.12 -15.43
C THR A 64 -2.02 3.10 -15.47
N ARG A 65 -3.23 2.59 -15.63
CA ARG A 65 -4.49 3.36 -15.52
C ARG A 65 -5.27 2.88 -14.31
N TRP A 66 -5.63 3.81 -13.45
CA TRP A 66 -6.58 3.61 -12.36
C TRP A 66 -7.88 4.30 -12.70
N ASN A 67 -8.98 3.56 -12.65
CA ASN A 67 -10.32 4.07 -12.82
C ASN A 67 -11.15 3.68 -11.61
N MET A 68 -11.72 4.66 -10.92
CA MET A 68 -12.78 4.44 -9.94
C MET A 68 -14.06 5.05 -10.52
N VAL A 69 -15.01 4.22 -10.91
CA VAL A 69 -16.29 4.64 -11.51
C VAL A 69 -17.40 3.75 -10.97
N ASP A 70 -18.48 4.34 -10.47
CA ASP A 70 -19.63 3.60 -9.91
C ASP A 70 -19.24 2.52 -8.87
N GLY A 71 -18.23 2.77 -8.05
CA GLY A 71 -17.75 1.78 -7.07
C GLY A 71 -16.98 0.59 -7.67
N LEU A 72 -16.67 0.61 -8.96
CA LEU A 72 -15.71 -0.31 -9.59
C LEU A 72 -14.34 0.38 -9.64
N PHE A 73 -13.37 -0.17 -8.92
CA PHE A 73 -11.96 0.20 -9.05
C PHE A 73 -11.27 -0.77 -10.01
N GLN A 74 -10.64 -0.22 -11.04
CA GLN A 74 -9.92 -0.99 -12.04
C GLN A 74 -8.50 -0.44 -12.20
N VAL A 75 -7.54 -1.34 -12.19
CA VAL A 75 -6.13 -1.09 -12.47
C VAL A 75 -5.76 -1.85 -13.73
N ILE A 76 -5.22 -1.16 -14.74
CA ILE A 76 -4.74 -1.75 -15.99
C ILE A 76 -3.29 -1.33 -16.15
N VAL A 77 -2.36 -2.30 -16.21
CA VAL A 77 -0.94 -2.04 -16.47
C VAL A 77 -0.63 -2.48 -17.91
N THR A 78 -0.17 -1.54 -18.72
CA THR A 78 0.24 -1.77 -20.10
C THR A 78 1.76 -1.67 -20.19
N TYR A 79 2.41 -2.77 -20.58
CA TYR A 79 3.87 -2.91 -20.59
C TYR A 79 4.46 -2.76 -21.99
N MET A 80 5.72 -2.35 -22.10
CA MET A 80 6.44 -2.21 -23.37
C MET A 80 6.56 -3.56 -24.08
N HIS A 81 7.03 -4.60 -23.40
CA HIS A 81 7.32 -5.89 -24.04
C HIS A 81 6.33 -7.00 -23.66
N ARG A 82 5.58 -6.82 -22.58
CA ARG A 82 4.69 -7.86 -22.03
C ARG A 82 3.21 -7.63 -22.35
N SER A 83 2.40 -8.64 -22.08
CA SER A 83 0.95 -8.57 -22.07
C SER A 83 0.44 -7.78 -20.86
N ASN A 84 -0.68 -7.08 -21.04
CA ASN A 84 -1.25 -6.23 -19.99
C ASN A 84 -1.71 -7.04 -18.77
N ASP A 85 -1.57 -6.45 -17.59
CA ASP A 85 -2.20 -6.93 -16.36
C ASP A 85 -3.47 -6.13 -16.08
N ILE A 86 -4.52 -6.81 -15.62
CA ILE A 86 -5.80 -6.18 -15.27
C ILE A 86 -6.26 -6.69 -13.90
N LEU A 87 -6.59 -5.74 -13.03
CA LEU A 87 -7.23 -5.98 -11.74
C LEU A 87 -8.53 -5.17 -11.69
N SER A 88 -9.62 -5.80 -11.27
CA SER A 88 -10.85 -5.08 -10.91
C SER A 88 -11.34 -5.51 -9.54
N ILE A 89 -11.70 -4.52 -8.74
CA ILE A 89 -12.28 -4.66 -7.40
C ILE A 89 -13.57 -3.87 -7.40
N ARG A 90 -14.70 -4.50 -7.10
CA ARG A 90 -15.97 -3.79 -6.91
C ARG A 90 -16.24 -3.62 -5.42
N PHE A 91 -16.51 -2.39 -5.03
CA PHE A 91 -16.90 -2.01 -3.69
C PHE A 91 -18.44 -2.02 -3.61
N PRO A 92 -19.03 -2.85 -2.73
CA PRO A 92 -20.47 -3.11 -2.72
C PRO A 92 -21.34 -1.89 -2.33
N ASP A 93 -20.84 -1.00 -1.46
CA ASP A 93 -21.43 0.34 -1.23
C ASP A 93 -20.43 1.28 -0.50
N LYS A 94 -20.81 2.56 -0.32
CA LYS A 94 -20.00 3.55 0.44
C LYS A 94 -19.79 3.17 1.91
N ASN A 95 -20.76 2.48 2.53
CA ASN A 95 -20.72 2.09 3.94
C ASN A 95 -19.80 0.90 4.21
N HIS A 96 -19.60 0.00 3.25
CA HIS A 96 -18.68 -1.14 3.33
C HIS A 96 -17.23 -0.69 3.26
N LEU A 97 -16.92 0.37 2.49
CA LEU A 97 -15.63 1.04 2.61
C LEU A 97 -15.44 1.54 4.04
N HIS A 98 -16.46 2.22 4.60
CA HIS A 98 -16.43 2.67 5.99
C HIS A 98 -16.31 1.51 7.00
N GLN A 99 -16.87 0.32 6.76
CA GLN A 99 -16.73 -0.86 7.64
C GLN A 99 -15.35 -1.52 7.56
N ILE A 100 -14.73 -1.57 6.37
CA ILE A 100 -13.30 -1.92 6.21
C ILE A 100 -12.44 -0.87 6.95
N MET A 101 -12.85 0.39 6.93
CA MET A 101 -12.21 1.52 7.63
C MET A 101 -12.52 1.56 9.15
N ASP A 102 -13.54 0.84 9.65
CA ASP A 102 -14.01 0.87 11.05
C ASP A 102 -13.31 -0.18 11.94
N LEU A 103 -12.28 -0.85 11.44
CA LEU A 103 -11.35 -1.66 12.22
C LEU A 103 -10.45 -0.76 13.10
N LYS A 104 -11.10 -0.07 14.07
CA LYS A 104 -10.63 0.53 15.33
C LYS A 104 -9.16 0.96 15.46
N TYR A 105 -8.70 1.91 14.65
CA TYR A 105 -7.53 2.75 14.98
C TYR A 105 -7.75 4.24 14.65
N ARG A 106 -8.96 4.72 15.00
CA ARG A 106 -9.48 6.06 14.69
C ARG A 106 -8.62 7.24 15.16
N ASP A 107 -7.76 7.08 16.16
CA ASP A 107 -7.21 8.23 16.89
C ASP A 107 -5.70 8.46 16.79
N ARG A 108 -4.97 7.74 15.91
CA ARG A 108 -3.53 8.04 15.79
C ARG A 108 -2.92 8.07 14.40
N TYR A 109 -3.45 7.36 13.39
CA TYR A 109 -2.71 7.25 12.11
C TYR A 109 -3.51 7.28 10.82
N LEU A 110 -4.84 7.32 10.84
CA LEU A 110 -5.69 7.55 9.67
C LEU A 110 -7.02 8.13 10.13
N ASN A 111 -7.28 9.43 9.87
CA ASN A 111 -8.62 9.98 9.96
C ASN A 111 -9.51 9.22 8.97
N SER A 112 -10.34 8.32 9.50
CA SER A 112 -11.13 7.32 8.77
C SER A 112 -12.37 7.90 8.09
N ALA A 113 -12.20 8.93 7.27
CA ALA A 113 -13.26 9.50 6.42
C ALA A 113 -12.99 9.37 4.91
N GLU A 114 -11.80 8.94 4.47
CA GLU A 114 -11.31 9.29 3.13
C GLU A 114 -10.78 8.16 2.22
N GLY A 115 -10.80 6.87 2.61
CA GLY A 115 -10.41 5.74 1.74
C GLY A 115 -9.64 4.58 2.39
N ILE A 116 -9.24 3.59 1.59
CA ILE A 116 -8.38 2.44 1.92
C ILE A 116 -6.95 2.79 1.48
N ALA A 117 -5.99 2.78 2.41
CA ALA A 117 -4.58 2.90 2.07
C ALA A 117 -4.06 1.59 1.47
N MET A 118 -3.34 1.67 0.35
CA MET A 118 -2.47 0.59 -0.10
C MET A 118 -1.33 0.37 0.91
N PRO A 119 -0.66 -0.80 0.89
CA PRO A 119 0.56 -1.00 1.66
C PRO A 119 1.62 0.03 1.33
N TYR A 120 2.47 0.37 2.31
CA TYR A 120 3.60 1.23 2.02
C TYR A 120 4.60 0.47 1.14
N HIS A 121 5.13 1.17 0.15
CA HIS A 121 6.14 0.62 -0.72
C HIS A 121 7.10 1.68 -1.26
N THR A 122 8.22 1.20 -1.79
CA THR A 122 9.12 1.98 -2.66
C THR A 122 9.11 1.36 -4.05
N ASN A 123 9.48 2.12 -5.09
CA ASN A 123 9.47 1.61 -6.46
C ASN A 123 10.88 1.20 -6.94
N SER A 124 10.97 0.20 -7.81
CA SER A 124 12.21 -0.11 -8.56
C SER A 124 12.39 0.74 -9.80
N HIS A 125 11.40 1.58 -10.10
CA HIS A 125 11.30 2.47 -11.24
C HIS A 125 11.08 3.90 -10.73
N ILE A 126 11.40 4.88 -11.58
CA ILE A 126 10.91 6.24 -11.39
C ILE A 126 9.44 6.24 -11.83
N GLU A 127 8.57 6.85 -11.03
CA GLU A 127 7.13 6.85 -11.28
C GLU A 127 6.60 8.27 -11.38
N LEU A 128 5.92 8.56 -12.49
CA LEU A 128 5.17 9.79 -12.68
C LEU A 128 3.68 9.48 -12.58
N CYS A 129 3.04 9.95 -11.52
CA CYS A 129 1.60 9.85 -11.32
C CYS A 129 0.93 11.17 -11.73
N TYR A 130 -0.20 11.10 -12.43
CA TYR A 130 -0.99 12.24 -12.90
C TYR A 130 -2.48 11.97 -12.70
N VAL A 131 -3.19 12.94 -12.13
CA VAL A 131 -4.65 12.87 -11.93
C VAL A 131 -5.34 13.50 -13.14
N VAL A 132 -5.97 12.66 -13.96
CA VAL A 132 -6.74 13.10 -15.13
C VAL A 132 -8.09 13.66 -14.71
N GLU A 133 -8.74 13.05 -13.72
CA GLU A 133 -10.05 13.43 -13.19
C GLU A 133 -10.12 13.08 -11.70
N GLY A 134 -10.71 13.95 -10.89
CA GLY A 134 -10.94 13.70 -9.47
C GLY A 134 -9.76 14.06 -8.57
N GLU A 135 -9.45 13.20 -7.60
CA GLU A 135 -8.43 13.45 -6.57
C GLU A 135 -7.73 12.14 -6.18
N LEU A 136 -6.40 12.19 -6.03
CA LEU A 136 -5.61 11.13 -5.43
C LEU A 136 -4.93 11.65 -4.17
N LYS A 137 -4.95 10.86 -3.10
CA LYS A 137 -4.14 11.11 -1.90
C LYS A 137 -3.02 10.10 -1.82
N LEU A 138 -1.82 10.58 -1.53
CA LEU A 138 -0.66 9.75 -1.23
C LEU A 138 -0.20 10.06 0.19
N LYS A 139 0.04 9.03 0.99
CA LYS A 139 0.80 9.18 2.23
C LYS A 139 2.26 8.93 1.90
N ILE A 140 3.07 9.98 1.93
CA ILE A 140 4.53 9.89 1.73
C ILE A 140 5.16 10.09 3.10
N GLU A 141 5.73 9.02 3.63
CA GLU A 141 6.13 8.93 5.05
C GLU A 141 4.97 9.36 5.99
N ASN A 142 5.09 10.53 6.63
CA ASN A 142 4.09 11.10 7.54
C ASN A 142 3.28 12.27 6.93
N LYS A 143 3.60 12.68 5.70
CA LYS A 143 2.91 13.75 5.01
C LYS A 143 1.82 13.16 4.12
N ILE A 144 0.67 13.81 4.08
CA ILE A 144 -0.37 13.51 3.11
C ILE A 144 -0.23 14.51 1.97
N GLU A 145 0.12 14.02 0.79
CA GLU A 145 0.05 14.77 -0.46
C GLU A 145 -1.32 14.56 -1.10
N VAL A 146 -1.96 15.66 -1.51
CA VAL A 146 -3.26 15.64 -2.16
C VAL A 146 -3.09 16.17 -3.58
N LEU A 147 -3.22 15.28 -4.55
CA LEU A 147 -3.21 15.62 -5.97
C LEU A 147 -4.64 15.83 -6.44
N LYS A 148 -4.92 17.04 -6.91
CA LYS A 148 -6.18 17.37 -7.57
C LYS A 148 -6.09 17.05 -9.05
N GLU A 149 -7.21 17.13 -9.75
CA GLU A 149 -7.26 17.13 -11.20
C GLU A 149 -6.16 18.03 -11.81
N HIS A 150 -5.45 17.48 -12.80
CA HIS A 150 -4.29 18.07 -13.47
C HIS A 150 -3.03 18.27 -12.62
N HIS A 151 -3.00 17.77 -11.38
CA HIS A 151 -1.76 17.70 -10.63
C HIS A 151 -0.98 16.43 -10.97
N ALA A 152 0.35 16.52 -10.90
CA ALA A 152 1.26 15.39 -11.05
C ALA A 152 2.22 15.28 -9.87
N ILE A 153 2.72 14.07 -9.63
CA ILE A 153 3.84 13.81 -8.73
C ILE A 153 4.85 12.89 -9.41
N LEU A 154 6.13 13.22 -9.32
CA LEU A 154 7.24 12.38 -9.74
C LEU A 154 7.92 11.82 -8.49
N LEU A 155 7.89 10.51 -8.33
CA LEU A 155 8.44 9.77 -7.21
C LEU A 155 9.74 9.08 -7.64
N ASP A 156 10.78 9.18 -6.83
CA ASP A 156 11.99 8.41 -7.03
C ASP A 156 11.90 6.98 -6.45
N LEU A 157 12.99 6.22 -6.58
CA LEU A 157 13.07 4.83 -6.15
C LEU A 157 13.17 4.63 -4.63
N HIS A 158 13.31 5.71 -3.87
CA HIS A 158 13.55 5.67 -2.43
C HIS A 158 12.41 6.30 -1.64
N THR A 159 11.46 6.92 -2.33
CA THR A 159 10.27 7.53 -1.74
C THR A 159 9.34 6.43 -1.24
N LEU A 160 9.22 6.30 0.08
CA LEU A 160 8.32 5.36 0.74
C LEU A 160 6.92 5.97 0.84
N HIS A 161 5.97 5.38 0.13
CA HIS A 161 4.64 5.95 -0.03
C HIS A 161 3.55 4.89 -0.09
N CYS A 162 2.30 5.32 0.07
CA CYS A 162 1.13 4.55 -0.30
C CYS A 162 0.00 5.44 -0.81
N GLU A 163 -0.84 4.90 -1.69
CA GLU A 163 -2.00 5.57 -2.25
C GLU A 163 -3.26 5.26 -1.44
N PHE A 164 -4.17 6.22 -1.38
CA PHE A 164 -5.52 6.00 -0.87
C PHE A 164 -6.49 5.76 -2.01
N ILE A 165 -7.19 4.62 -1.96
CA ILE A 165 -8.34 4.33 -2.80
C ILE A 165 -9.59 4.75 -2.06
N ASN A 166 -10.37 5.67 -2.63
CA ASN A 166 -11.61 6.12 -2.04
C ASN A 166 -12.81 5.84 -2.95
N TYR A 167 -14.03 6.11 -2.48
CA TYR A 167 -15.25 5.82 -3.26
C TYR A 167 -15.52 6.86 -4.36
N LYS A 168 -14.85 8.01 -4.33
CA LYS A 168 -15.10 9.10 -5.28
C LYS A 168 -14.58 8.69 -6.65
N GLU A 169 -15.22 9.22 -7.68
CA GLU A 169 -14.76 8.98 -9.03
C GLU A 169 -13.40 9.62 -9.24
N ALA A 170 -12.49 8.85 -9.82
CA ALA A 170 -11.14 9.29 -10.09
C ALA A 170 -10.58 8.52 -11.28
N LYS A 171 -9.84 9.22 -12.14
CA LYS A 171 -9.03 8.65 -13.21
C LYS A 171 -7.60 9.12 -13.01
N VAL A 172 -6.72 8.18 -12.75
CA VAL A 172 -5.31 8.45 -12.46
C VAL A 172 -4.46 7.60 -13.39
N VAL A 173 -3.37 8.16 -13.87
CA VAL A 173 -2.39 7.43 -14.68
C VAL A 173 -1.02 7.47 -14.04
N PHE A 174 -0.27 6.38 -14.19
CA PHE A 174 1.08 6.25 -13.71
C PHE A 174 1.97 5.82 -14.87
N LEU A 175 3.06 6.55 -15.08
CA LEU A 175 4.11 6.20 -16.03
C LEU A 175 5.31 5.71 -15.22
N GLY A 176 5.66 4.44 -15.39
CA GLY A 176 6.84 3.85 -14.78
C GLY A 176 7.96 3.69 -15.79
N ILE A 177 9.17 4.11 -15.41
CA ILE A 177 10.38 3.91 -16.21
C ILE A 177 11.46 3.33 -15.30
N THR A 178 12.01 2.16 -15.67
CA THR A 178 13.07 1.54 -14.89
C THR A 178 14.30 2.46 -14.81
N LEU A 179 15.09 2.33 -13.74
CA LEU A 179 16.27 3.17 -13.56
C LEU A 179 17.27 3.06 -14.73
N GLU A 180 17.40 1.88 -15.31
CA GLU A 180 18.28 1.64 -16.46
C GLU A 180 17.80 2.41 -17.70
N MET A 181 16.54 2.24 -18.08
CA MET A 181 15.94 2.94 -19.23
C MET A 181 15.97 4.45 -19.02
N PHE A 182 15.64 4.90 -17.81
CA PHE A 182 15.65 6.32 -17.49
C PHE A 182 17.07 6.91 -17.59
N ARG A 183 18.10 6.20 -17.13
CA ARG A 183 19.51 6.63 -17.26
C ARG A 183 19.91 6.77 -18.73
N MET A 184 19.55 5.81 -19.57
CA MET A 184 19.80 5.90 -21.02
C MET A 184 19.16 7.15 -21.63
N ILE A 185 17.88 7.38 -21.32
CA ILE A 185 17.14 8.56 -21.77
C ILE A 185 17.83 9.84 -21.30
N ALA A 186 18.10 9.96 -20.00
CA ALA A 186 18.66 11.16 -19.38
C ALA A 186 20.05 11.52 -19.90
N MET A 187 20.90 10.53 -20.23
CA MET A 187 22.24 10.77 -20.81
C MET A 187 22.20 11.47 -22.17
N THR A 188 21.09 11.37 -22.90
CA THR A 188 20.92 12.01 -24.21
C THR A 188 20.20 13.35 -24.15
N MET A 189 19.83 13.80 -22.95
CA MET A 189 19.01 15.00 -22.75
C MET A 189 19.79 16.15 -22.11
N ASN A 190 19.46 17.38 -22.51
CA ASN A 190 19.91 18.57 -21.80
C ASN A 190 18.89 19.01 -20.74
N LEU A 191 19.00 18.42 -19.54
CA LEU A 191 18.14 18.68 -18.38
C LEU A 191 18.69 19.83 -17.52
N SER A 192 17.79 20.54 -16.81
CA SER A 192 18.16 21.59 -15.86
C SER A 192 19.02 21.03 -14.72
N SER A 193 19.81 21.91 -14.08
CA SER A 193 20.63 21.52 -12.91
C SER A 193 19.78 21.03 -11.74
N LYS A 194 18.59 21.63 -11.54
CA LYS A 194 17.64 21.24 -10.48
C LYS A 194 17.11 19.82 -10.73
N PHE A 195 16.72 19.50 -11.95
CA PHE A 195 16.22 18.17 -12.29
C PHE A 195 17.34 17.12 -12.26
N LYS A 196 18.54 17.45 -12.76
CA LYS A 196 19.73 16.58 -12.64
C LYS A 196 20.06 16.22 -11.18
N ARG A 197 19.85 17.14 -10.24
CA ARG A 197 20.04 16.87 -8.80
C ARG A 197 19.07 15.81 -8.30
N PHE A 198 17.78 15.95 -8.60
CA PHE A 198 16.76 14.94 -8.29
C PHE A 198 17.17 13.56 -8.85
N LEU A 199 17.62 13.50 -10.11
CA LEU A 199 18.09 12.26 -10.73
C LEU A 199 19.33 11.66 -10.08
N THR A 200 20.22 12.50 -9.56
CA THR A 200 21.42 12.06 -8.84
C THR A 200 21.02 11.38 -7.54
N VAL A 201 20.06 11.94 -6.80
CA VAL A 201 19.52 11.34 -5.58
C VAL A 201 18.81 10.03 -5.90
N ALA A 202 17.92 10.00 -6.90
CA ALA A 202 17.26 8.78 -7.36
C ALA A 202 18.24 7.66 -7.77
N SER A 203 19.43 8.02 -8.28
CA SER A 203 20.42 7.06 -8.82
C SER A 203 21.47 6.60 -7.82
N ILE A 204 21.91 7.47 -6.90
CA ILE A 204 23.10 7.30 -6.05
C ILE A 204 22.73 7.44 -4.56
N GLY A 205 21.54 7.96 -4.25
CA GLY A 205 21.06 8.19 -2.92
C GLY A 205 21.33 7.00 -2.01
N LYS A 206 21.75 7.28 -0.77
CA LYS A 206 21.66 6.24 0.27
C LYS A 206 20.21 5.77 0.28
N LYS A 207 19.94 4.49 0.53
CA LYS A 207 18.59 3.91 0.70
C LYS A 207 17.66 4.66 1.69
N SER A 208 18.18 5.71 2.35
CA SER A 208 17.61 6.50 3.41
C SER A 208 17.28 7.95 3.01
N GLN A 209 17.27 8.33 1.74
CA GLN A 209 16.73 9.64 1.33
C GLN A 209 16.06 9.44 -0.03
N GLY A 210 14.74 9.66 -0.07
CA GLY A 210 13.97 9.70 -1.31
C GLY A 210 13.51 11.11 -1.58
N ASP A 211 13.45 11.50 -2.85
CA ASP A 211 12.94 12.78 -3.28
C ASP A 211 11.64 12.59 -4.08
N TYR A 212 10.75 13.59 -4.00
CA TYR A 212 9.63 13.69 -4.92
C TYR A 212 9.40 15.13 -5.39
N LEU A 213 8.83 15.26 -6.59
CA LEU A 213 8.48 16.53 -7.19
C LEU A 213 6.96 16.60 -7.38
N THR A 214 6.34 17.72 -7.03
CA THR A 214 4.91 17.96 -7.32
C THR A 214 4.72 19.09 -8.31
N PHE A 215 3.73 18.92 -9.18
CA PHE A 215 3.44 19.80 -10.31
C PHE A 215 1.95 20.15 -10.31
N ASP A 216 1.62 21.42 -10.53
CA ASP A 216 0.29 21.87 -10.94
C ASP A 216 0.33 22.13 -12.44
N LEU A 217 -0.27 21.23 -13.23
CA LEU A 217 -0.28 21.31 -14.68
C LEU A 217 -1.61 21.84 -15.21
N SER A 218 -2.47 22.44 -14.38
CA SER A 218 -3.80 22.90 -14.78
C SER A 218 -3.79 23.81 -16.00
N ASN A 219 -2.79 24.69 -16.11
CA ASN A 219 -2.65 25.63 -17.25
C ASN A 219 -2.04 24.98 -18.51
N GLN A 220 -1.52 23.76 -18.41
CA GLN A 220 -0.80 23.07 -19.49
C GLN A 220 -1.31 21.63 -19.69
N CYS A 221 -2.45 21.28 -19.10
CA CYS A 221 -2.96 19.91 -19.02
C CYS A 221 -3.18 19.31 -20.40
N HIS A 222 -3.76 20.07 -21.34
CA HIS A 222 -4.01 19.58 -22.70
C HIS A 222 -2.75 19.16 -23.46
N GLU A 223 -1.65 19.91 -23.31
CA GLU A 223 -0.38 19.57 -23.95
C GLU A 223 0.23 18.33 -23.30
N PHE A 224 0.23 18.30 -21.97
CA PHE A 224 0.75 17.17 -21.18
C PHE A 224 -0.01 15.87 -21.46
N GLU A 225 -1.34 15.92 -21.40
CA GLU A 225 -2.22 14.80 -21.71
C GLU A 225 -2.08 14.32 -23.16
N SER A 226 -1.79 15.23 -24.12
CA SER A 226 -1.48 14.82 -25.48
C SER A 226 -0.23 13.95 -25.55
N PHE A 227 0.81 14.25 -24.76
CA PHE A 227 1.98 13.38 -24.67
C PHE A 227 1.66 12.03 -24.03
N LEU A 228 0.91 12.01 -22.92
CA LEU A 228 0.49 10.78 -22.25
C LEU A 228 -0.35 9.88 -23.15
N LEU A 229 -1.31 10.46 -23.89
CA LEU A 229 -2.17 9.71 -24.80
C LEU A 229 -1.40 9.10 -25.97
N LYS A 230 -0.47 9.86 -26.56
CA LYS A 230 0.38 9.36 -27.65
C LYS A 230 1.32 8.25 -27.16
N TYR A 231 1.90 8.44 -25.97
CA TYR A 231 2.73 7.42 -25.32
C TYR A 231 1.93 6.12 -25.09
N TYR A 232 0.74 6.22 -24.49
CA TYR A 232 -0.14 5.07 -24.26
C TYR A 232 -0.56 4.40 -25.57
N THR A 233 -0.91 5.17 -26.60
CA THR A 233 -1.32 4.63 -27.91
C THR A 233 -0.20 3.82 -28.54
N GLU A 234 1.03 4.29 -28.45
CA GLU A 234 2.21 3.58 -28.97
C GLU A 234 2.49 2.29 -28.18
N LEU A 235 2.34 2.32 -26.85
CA LEU A 235 2.43 1.13 -25.99
C LEU A 235 1.36 0.08 -26.30
N ASP A 236 0.15 0.52 -26.64
CA ASP A 236 -1.01 -0.34 -26.89
C ASP A 236 -0.93 -1.00 -28.27
N GLN A 237 -0.53 -0.25 -29.30
CA GLN A 237 -0.50 -0.72 -30.69
C GLN A 237 0.77 -1.51 -31.04
N LYS A 238 1.92 -1.13 -30.47
CA LYS A 238 3.22 -1.78 -30.71
C LYS A 238 3.56 -1.96 -32.20
N ASN A 239 3.30 -0.93 -33.02
CA ASN A 239 3.64 -0.93 -34.44
C ASN A 239 5.17 -1.00 -34.62
N GLU A 240 5.64 -1.32 -35.83
CA GLU A 240 7.08 -1.34 -36.11
C GLU A 240 7.75 0.01 -35.73
N GLY A 241 8.81 -0.06 -34.91
CA GLY A 241 9.52 1.12 -34.40
C GLY A 241 8.97 1.72 -33.10
N TYR A 242 7.94 1.12 -32.49
CA TYR A 242 7.28 1.63 -31.28
C TYR A 242 8.25 1.94 -30.13
N GLU A 243 9.30 1.14 -29.94
CA GLU A 243 10.27 1.32 -28.85
C GLU A 243 11.00 2.66 -28.92
N LEU A 244 11.45 3.06 -30.12
CA LEU A 244 12.12 4.33 -30.36
C LEU A 244 11.15 5.51 -30.21
N ILE A 245 9.91 5.31 -30.63
CA ILE A 245 8.85 6.33 -30.51
C ILE A 245 8.50 6.54 -29.03
N LEU A 246 8.37 5.47 -28.25
CA LEU A 246 8.17 5.52 -26.81
C LEU A 246 9.30 6.22 -26.09
N GLU A 247 10.55 5.92 -26.44
CA GLU A 247 11.73 6.63 -25.91
C GLU A 247 11.64 8.14 -26.23
N GLY A 248 11.22 8.49 -27.45
CA GLY A 248 10.98 9.87 -27.88
C GLY A 248 9.89 10.57 -27.06
N PHE A 249 8.78 9.90 -26.78
CA PHE A 249 7.71 10.45 -25.93
C PHE A 249 8.14 10.57 -24.46
N ALA A 250 8.85 9.57 -23.92
CA ALA A 250 9.42 9.65 -22.56
C ALA A 250 10.37 10.84 -22.42
N LYS A 251 11.19 11.13 -23.44
CA LYS A 251 12.02 12.35 -23.51
C LYS A 251 11.20 13.62 -23.52
N ARG A 252 10.11 13.68 -24.29
CA ARG A 252 9.22 14.85 -24.35
C ARG A 252 8.53 15.10 -23.01
N ILE A 253 7.98 14.06 -22.38
CA ILE A 253 7.36 14.12 -21.05
C ILE A 253 8.39 14.60 -20.02
N THR A 254 9.58 13.98 -20.00
CA THR A 254 10.67 14.37 -19.09
C THR A 254 11.10 15.82 -19.31
N LYS A 255 11.18 16.28 -20.56
CA LYS A 255 11.57 17.66 -20.85
C LYS A 255 10.50 18.67 -20.45
N PHE A 256 9.24 18.31 -20.66
CA PHE A 256 8.09 19.12 -20.27
C PHE A 256 8.09 19.38 -18.76
N ILE A 257 8.23 18.34 -17.94
CA ILE A 257 8.27 18.49 -16.47
C ILE A 257 9.57 19.18 -15.99
N ASP A 258 10.70 18.98 -16.67
CA ASP A 258 11.97 19.68 -16.37
C ASP A 258 11.87 21.19 -16.56
N GLN A 259 11.09 21.64 -17.54
CA GLN A 259 10.90 23.06 -17.87
C GLN A 259 9.79 23.74 -17.07
N GLY A 260 8.87 22.96 -16.48
CA GLY A 260 7.77 23.46 -15.68
C GLY A 260 8.19 23.96 -14.29
N GLU A 261 7.26 24.62 -13.61
CA GLU A 261 7.40 24.91 -12.19
C GLU A 261 7.04 23.67 -11.35
N TYR A 262 7.85 23.40 -10.33
CA TYR A 262 7.62 22.28 -9.44
C TYR A 262 8.19 22.52 -8.05
N ASN A 263 7.49 21.99 -7.06
CA ASN A 263 8.00 21.86 -5.70
C ASN A 263 8.90 20.63 -5.62
N HIS A 264 9.97 20.74 -4.84
CA HIS A 264 10.88 19.63 -4.59
C HIS A 264 10.94 19.40 -3.08
N GLU A 265 10.59 18.19 -2.67
CA GLU A 265 10.57 17.76 -1.28
C GLU A 265 11.55 16.60 -1.10
N CYS A 266 12.31 16.64 -0.02
CA CYS A 266 13.22 15.57 0.39
C CYS A 266 12.59 14.80 1.55
N CYS A 267 12.49 13.49 1.41
CA CYS A 267 12.04 12.57 2.45
C CYS A 267 13.20 12.25 3.40
N GLU A 268 12.94 12.28 4.70
CA GLU A 268 13.93 11.90 5.71
C GLU A 268 13.66 10.48 6.22
N SER A 269 14.46 9.51 5.79
CA SER A 269 14.40 8.09 6.22
C SER A 269 14.59 7.82 7.71
N HIS A 270 14.66 8.84 8.56
CA HIS A 270 14.75 8.66 10.00
C HIS A 270 13.62 7.78 10.57
N ARG A 271 12.55 7.49 9.80
CA ARG A 271 11.34 6.81 10.26
C ARG A 271 10.94 5.53 9.51
N GLN A 272 11.80 4.97 8.64
CA GLN A 272 11.47 3.72 7.95
C GLN A 272 11.08 2.59 8.93
N LYS A 273 11.75 2.50 10.08
CA LYS A 273 11.42 1.52 11.13
C LYS A 273 10.05 1.77 11.76
N GLU A 274 9.65 3.03 11.93
CA GLU A 274 8.33 3.39 12.47
C GLU A 274 7.22 2.97 11.50
N ILE A 275 7.42 3.19 10.20
CA ILE A 275 6.47 2.79 9.16
C ILE A 275 6.31 1.27 9.12
N ILE A 276 7.43 0.52 9.13
CA ILE A 276 7.38 -0.95 9.19
C ILE A 276 6.69 -1.41 10.49
N PHE A 277 6.92 -0.72 11.60
CA PHE A 277 6.25 -1.05 12.85
C PHE A 277 4.74 -0.80 12.81
N ASP A 278 4.29 0.26 12.14
CA ASP A 278 2.87 0.49 11.89
C ASP A 278 2.26 -0.65 11.05
N GLU A 279 2.99 -1.17 10.06
CA GLU A 279 2.55 -2.34 9.28
C GLU A 279 2.49 -3.63 10.12
N ILE A 280 3.48 -3.85 10.99
CA ILE A 280 3.47 -4.94 11.98
C ILE A 280 2.23 -4.84 12.87
N GLN A 281 1.93 -3.64 13.40
CA GLN A 281 0.78 -3.44 14.26
C GLN A 281 -0.53 -3.70 13.51
N ARG A 282 -0.64 -3.24 12.26
CA ARG A 282 -1.81 -3.48 11.40
C ARG A 282 -2.02 -4.97 11.13
N TYR A 283 -0.95 -5.67 10.71
CA TYR A 283 -0.99 -7.11 10.48
C TYR A 283 -1.43 -7.84 11.74
N LEU A 284 -0.76 -7.58 12.87
CA LEU A 284 -1.07 -8.25 14.12
C LEU A 284 -2.48 -7.95 14.60
N PHE A 285 -3.03 -6.77 14.33
CA PHE A 285 -4.40 -6.44 14.67
C PHE A 285 -5.41 -7.24 13.84
N VAL A 286 -5.20 -7.37 12.53
CA VAL A 286 -6.09 -8.12 11.64
C VAL A 286 -6.00 -9.62 11.92
N HIS A 287 -4.77 -10.14 12.05
CA HIS A 287 -4.50 -11.58 12.19
C HIS A 287 -4.35 -12.02 13.66
N HIS A 288 -4.73 -11.18 14.63
CA HIS A 288 -4.43 -11.42 16.05
C HIS A 288 -4.86 -12.80 16.56
N VAL A 289 -5.89 -13.44 15.98
CA VAL A 289 -6.39 -14.75 16.44
C VAL A 289 -5.35 -15.85 16.27
N ASP A 290 -4.69 -15.91 15.11
CA ASP A 290 -3.80 -17.01 14.70
C ASP A 290 -2.44 -16.53 14.17
N ALA A 291 -2.12 -15.24 14.32
CA ALA A 291 -0.88 -14.63 13.86
C ALA A 291 0.38 -15.41 14.27
N ARG A 292 1.16 -15.79 13.26
CA ARG A 292 2.52 -16.34 13.41
C ARG A 292 3.51 -15.34 12.83
N LEU A 293 4.68 -15.26 13.47
CA LEU A 293 5.76 -14.40 12.98
C LEU A 293 6.20 -14.79 11.57
N SER A 294 6.23 -16.09 11.26
CA SER A 294 6.51 -16.61 9.91
C SER A 294 5.53 -16.08 8.87
N ASP A 295 4.25 -16.02 9.21
CA ASP A 295 3.19 -15.61 8.29
C ASP A 295 3.24 -14.09 8.10
N MET A 296 3.51 -13.34 9.18
CA MET A 296 3.77 -11.90 9.12
C MET A 296 5.00 -11.56 8.29
N SER A 297 6.06 -12.36 8.41
CA SER A 297 7.29 -12.21 7.64
C SER A 297 7.05 -12.34 6.14
N VAL A 298 6.23 -13.31 5.74
CA VAL A 298 5.85 -13.50 4.34
C VAL A 298 4.91 -12.39 3.87
N CYS A 299 3.96 -11.95 4.68
CA CYS A 299 2.99 -10.91 4.32
C CYS A 299 3.66 -9.54 4.13
N LEU A 300 4.41 -9.09 5.14
CA LEU A 300 5.06 -7.76 5.14
C LEU A 300 6.35 -7.72 4.34
N GLY A 301 6.81 -8.88 3.90
CA GLY A 301 8.07 -8.99 3.23
C GLY A 301 9.29 -9.05 4.17
N TYR A 302 9.23 -8.66 5.43
CA TYR A 302 10.48 -8.59 6.19
C TYR A 302 10.89 -9.95 6.77
N THR A 303 12.19 -10.24 6.91
CA THR A 303 12.62 -11.47 7.61
C THR A 303 12.13 -11.47 9.07
N GLU A 304 11.85 -12.64 9.63
CA GLU A 304 11.41 -12.78 11.03
C GLU A 304 12.35 -12.06 12.02
N ASP A 305 13.67 -12.19 11.81
CA ASP A 305 14.69 -11.51 12.62
C ASP A 305 14.62 -10.00 12.50
N TYR A 306 14.37 -9.48 11.29
CA TYR A 306 14.26 -8.04 11.08
C TYR A 306 13.01 -7.47 11.73
N LEU A 307 11.87 -8.16 11.59
CA LEU A 307 10.62 -7.79 12.25
C LEU A 307 10.76 -7.82 13.77
N ASN A 308 11.32 -8.88 14.34
CA ASN A 308 11.60 -8.96 15.77
C ASN A 308 12.51 -7.83 16.24
N ARG A 309 13.54 -7.50 15.45
CA ARG A 309 14.44 -6.40 15.76
C ARG A 309 13.70 -5.07 15.79
N ILE A 310 12.87 -4.78 14.79
CA ILE A 310 12.07 -3.55 14.73
C ILE A 310 11.12 -3.47 15.95
N ILE A 311 10.40 -4.54 16.23
CA ILE A 311 9.49 -4.62 17.39
C ILE A 311 10.28 -4.33 18.67
N LYS A 312 11.42 -4.98 18.87
CA LYS A 312 12.24 -4.83 20.07
C LYS A 312 12.87 -3.44 20.19
N GLU A 313 13.34 -2.87 19.09
CA GLU A 313 13.94 -1.53 19.08
C GLU A 313 12.90 -0.45 19.43
N ILE A 314 11.66 -0.57 18.94
CA ILE A 314 10.63 0.44 19.13
C ILE A 314 9.86 0.25 20.44
N THR A 315 9.51 -1.00 20.77
CA THR A 315 8.64 -1.30 21.93
C THR A 315 9.42 -1.74 23.16
N GLY A 316 10.68 -2.15 23.01
CA GLY A 316 11.42 -2.86 24.05
C GLY A 316 10.95 -4.30 24.29
N ALA A 317 9.96 -4.80 23.52
CA ALA A 317 9.29 -6.08 23.75
C ALA A 317 9.50 -7.07 22.58
N THR A 318 9.09 -8.32 22.76
CA THR A 318 9.13 -9.34 21.69
C THR A 318 7.86 -9.33 20.85
N TYR A 319 7.87 -9.97 19.68
CA TYR A 319 6.67 -10.25 18.88
C TYR A 319 5.53 -10.85 19.73
N SER A 320 5.86 -11.86 20.55
CA SER A 320 4.89 -12.55 21.40
C SER A 320 4.27 -11.62 22.44
N ASP A 321 5.03 -10.65 22.95
CA ASP A 321 4.54 -9.67 23.92
C ASP A 321 3.68 -8.62 23.25
N LEU A 322 4.07 -8.14 22.07
CA LEU A 322 3.26 -7.22 21.26
C LEU A 322 1.92 -7.87 20.87
N LEU A 323 1.92 -9.13 20.44
CA LEU A 323 0.69 -9.85 20.12
C LEU A 323 -0.20 -10.04 21.36
N LYS A 324 0.37 -10.43 22.51
CA LYS A 324 -0.39 -10.48 23.78
C LYS A 324 -1.00 -9.12 24.12
N GLU A 325 -0.25 -8.04 23.97
CA GLU A 325 -0.71 -6.68 24.21
C GLU A 325 -1.94 -6.37 23.35
N ILE A 326 -1.85 -6.58 22.04
CA ILE A 326 -2.94 -6.35 21.09
C ILE A 326 -4.18 -7.16 21.46
N ARG A 327 -4.03 -8.46 21.73
CA ARG A 327 -5.16 -9.33 22.11
C ARG A 327 -5.83 -8.89 23.40
N VAL A 328 -5.05 -8.46 24.39
CA VAL A 328 -5.57 -7.94 25.66
C VAL A 328 -6.32 -6.62 25.46
N GLN A 329 -5.79 -5.71 24.64
CA GLN A 329 -6.50 -4.45 24.31
C GLN A 329 -7.82 -4.71 23.58
N LEU A 330 -7.84 -5.65 22.63
CA LEU A 330 -9.06 -6.09 21.95
C LEU A 330 -10.07 -6.69 22.94
N ALA A 331 -9.60 -7.49 23.91
CA ALA A 331 -10.46 -8.06 24.93
C ALA A 331 -11.07 -6.97 25.83
N ILE A 332 -10.28 -5.98 26.26
CA ILE A 332 -10.76 -4.82 27.05
C ILE A 332 -11.87 -4.10 26.33
N THR A 333 -11.69 -3.83 25.04
CA THR A 333 -12.69 -3.18 24.19
C THR A 333 -13.99 -3.98 24.19
N LYS A 334 -13.92 -5.30 23.94
CA LYS A 334 -15.11 -6.17 23.97
C LYS A 334 -15.74 -6.26 25.37
N LEU A 335 -14.94 -6.26 26.44
CA LEU A 335 -15.43 -6.29 27.83
C LEU A 335 -16.23 -5.03 28.19
N LYS A 336 -15.88 -3.88 27.61
CA LYS A 336 -16.53 -2.59 27.85
C LYS A 336 -17.78 -2.40 26.99
N GLU A 337 -17.75 -2.87 25.76
CA GLU A 337 -18.73 -2.51 24.73
C GLU A 337 -19.74 -3.62 24.43
N THR A 338 -19.52 -4.87 24.86
CA THR A 338 -20.39 -5.99 24.50
C THR A 338 -20.76 -6.87 25.69
N ASP A 339 -21.95 -7.47 25.59
CA ASP A 339 -22.46 -8.48 26.51
C ASP A 339 -21.96 -9.90 26.21
N MET A 340 -20.97 -10.06 25.31
CA MET A 340 -20.43 -11.38 24.95
C MET A 340 -19.96 -12.12 26.20
N SER A 341 -20.08 -13.45 26.23
CA SER A 341 -19.53 -14.22 27.35
C SER A 341 -18.01 -14.04 27.41
N ILE A 342 -17.41 -14.10 28.60
CA ILE A 342 -15.94 -13.99 28.72
C ILE A 342 -15.25 -15.07 27.89
N HIS A 343 -15.82 -16.28 27.84
CA HIS A 343 -15.33 -17.37 27.01
C HIS A 343 -15.27 -16.97 25.53
N ASP A 344 -16.35 -16.41 24.98
CA ASP A 344 -16.41 -16.02 23.57
C ASP A 344 -15.48 -14.85 23.28
N ILE A 345 -15.32 -13.91 24.22
CA ILE A 345 -14.32 -12.84 24.08
C ILE A 345 -12.93 -13.44 23.96
N VAL A 346 -12.55 -14.31 24.88
CA VAL A 346 -11.22 -14.94 24.92
C VAL A 346 -10.92 -15.70 23.64
N SER A 347 -11.87 -16.51 23.16
CA SER A 347 -11.72 -17.21 21.89
C SER A 347 -11.64 -16.24 20.71
N SER A 348 -12.48 -15.19 20.70
CA SER A 348 -12.50 -14.20 19.62
C SER A 348 -11.23 -13.36 19.51
N VAL A 349 -10.45 -13.24 20.59
CA VAL A 349 -9.18 -12.50 20.60
C VAL A 349 -7.95 -13.41 20.48
N GLY A 350 -8.11 -14.71 20.17
CA GLY A 350 -6.98 -15.59 19.87
C GLY A 350 -6.36 -16.34 21.05
N TYR A 351 -7.02 -16.39 22.20
CA TYR A 351 -6.58 -17.26 23.30
C TYR A 351 -7.33 -18.59 23.24
N SER A 352 -6.56 -19.68 23.11
CA SER A 352 -7.10 -21.05 23.17
C SER A 352 -7.33 -21.54 24.60
N ASN A 353 -6.65 -20.95 25.58
CA ASN A 353 -6.74 -21.31 26.98
C ASN A 353 -7.28 -20.13 27.81
N VAL A 354 -8.50 -20.30 28.32
CA VAL A 354 -9.19 -19.28 29.12
C VAL A 354 -8.47 -19.01 30.43
N GLN A 355 -8.01 -20.04 31.14
CA GLN A 355 -7.27 -19.89 32.39
C GLN A 355 -5.98 -19.10 32.18
N PHE A 356 -5.27 -19.33 31.08
CA PHE A 356 -4.08 -18.56 30.73
C PHE A 356 -4.41 -17.08 30.46
N PHE A 357 -5.50 -16.80 29.74
CA PHE A 357 -5.97 -15.42 29.56
C PHE A 357 -6.30 -14.74 30.91
N TYR A 358 -7.00 -15.44 31.81
CA TYR A 358 -7.31 -14.91 33.15
C TYR A 358 -6.04 -14.56 33.94
N GLN A 359 -5.00 -15.41 33.86
CA GLN A 359 -3.71 -15.16 34.48
C GLN A 359 -3.05 -13.90 33.89
N VAL A 360 -2.90 -13.84 32.56
CA VAL A 360 -2.32 -12.69 31.85
C VAL A 360 -3.07 -11.39 32.15
N PHE A 361 -4.40 -11.45 32.17
CA PHE A 361 -5.24 -10.27 32.43
C PHE A 361 -5.11 -9.80 33.89
N LYS A 362 -5.13 -10.74 34.84
CA LYS A 362 -4.99 -10.41 36.27
C LYS A 362 -3.60 -9.89 36.61
N ASP A 363 -2.55 -10.47 36.05
CA ASP A 363 -1.18 -9.99 36.25
C ASP A 363 -1.00 -8.56 35.76
N LYS A 364 -1.69 -8.20 34.67
CA LYS A 364 -1.59 -6.87 34.07
C LYS A 364 -2.47 -5.81 34.73
N PHE A 365 -3.70 -6.16 35.15
CA PHE A 365 -4.69 -5.20 35.65
C PHE A 365 -5.00 -5.33 37.14
N GLY A 366 -4.44 -6.32 37.83
CA GLY A 366 -4.70 -6.61 39.24
C GLY A 366 -6.11 -7.15 39.52
N MET A 367 -6.91 -7.41 38.48
CA MET A 367 -8.31 -7.85 38.59
C MET A 367 -8.67 -8.82 37.47
N THR A 368 -9.72 -9.59 37.66
CA THR A 368 -10.24 -10.54 36.66
C THR A 368 -10.99 -9.81 35.53
N PRO A 369 -11.12 -10.42 34.33
CA PRO A 369 -11.92 -9.88 33.24
C PRO A 369 -13.37 -9.53 33.63
N ASN A 370 -13.99 -10.35 34.49
CA ASN A 370 -15.34 -10.12 34.99
C ASN A 370 -15.43 -8.90 35.92
N GLU A 371 -14.46 -8.73 36.82
CA GLU A 371 -14.38 -7.54 37.68
C GLU A 371 -14.14 -6.29 36.84
N TYR A 372 -13.26 -6.38 35.84
CA TYR A 372 -13.00 -5.30 34.89
C TYR A 372 -14.26 -4.89 34.13
N ARG A 373 -15.01 -5.86 33.59
CA ARG A 373 -16.31 -5.61 32.95
C ARG A 373 -17.26 -4.88 33.90
N LYS A 374 -17.51 -5.42 35.10
CA LYS A 374 -18.45 -4.81 36.06
C LYS A 374 -18.10 -3.36 36.37
N LYS A 375 -16.82 -3.01 36.37
CA LYS A 375 -16.33 -1.65 36.66
C LYS A 375 -16.41 -0.70 35.46
N HIS A 376 -16.33 -1.22 34.23
CA HIS A 376 -16.10 -0.41 33.03
C HIS A 376 -17.09 -0.64 31.89
N HIS A 377 -18.11 -1.48 32.09
CA HIS A 377 -19.13 -1.73 31.08
C HIS A 377 -19.88 -0.44 30.75
N LEU A 378 -19.86 -0.05 29.49
CA LEU A 378 -20.73 1.00 28.97
C LEU A 378 -22.09 0.35 28.77
N SER A 379 -22.96 0.43 29.78
CA SER A 379 -24.37 0.07 29.57
C SER A 379 -24.92 1.00 28.50
N LEU A 380 -25.32 0.46 27.34
CA LEU A 380 -26.23 1.16 26.43
C LEU A 380 -27.51 1.41 27.23
N THR A 381 -27.59 2.55 27.91
CA THR A 381 -28.84 3.05 28.46
C THR A 381 -29.80 3.15 27.28
N SER A 382 -30.78 2.25 27.32
CA SER A 382 -31.99 2.28 26.50
C SER A 382 -32.57 3.69 26.60
N VAL A 383 -32.65 4.39 25.47
CA VAL A 383 -33.57 5.52 25.30
C VAL A 383 -34.99 4.97 25.20
#